data_AF-A0A2M7B8F9-F1
#
_entry.id   AF-A0A2M7B8F9-F1
#
_cell.length_a   1.000
_cell.length_b   1.000
_cell.length_c   1.000
_cell.angle_alpha   90.00
_cell.angle_beta   90.00
_cell.angle_gamma   90.00
#
_symmetry.space_group_name_H-M   'P 1'
#
loop_
_entity.id
_entity.type
_entity.pdbx_description
1 polymer ?
#
loop_
_entity_poly.entity_id
_entity_poly.type
_entity_poly.pdbx_seq_one_letter_code
_entity_poly.pdbx_strand_id
1 'polypeptide(L)' 'VFVNILLCLFNLLPFPPFDGSKIVYDLFPKQWTGIMRMGIFGLFLGIFVAYFFLGPLTNLLFKLIVGGSYF' A
#
# COMPACT_ATOMS: atom_id res chain seq x y z
N VAL A 1 10.11 10.77 8.68
CA VAL A 1 9.48 9.54 9.21
C VAL A 1 8.08 9.32 8.66
N PHE A 2 7.16 10.31 8.72
CA PHE A 2 5.80 10.17 8.18
C PHE A 2 5.74 9.70 6.72
N VAL A 3 6.47 10.38 5.82
CA VAL A 3 6.50 10.00 4.39
C VAL A 3 7.03 8.58 4.19
N ASN A 4 8.02 8.13 4.98
CA ASN A 4 8.55 6.77 4.90
C ASN A 4 7.51 5.73 5.34
N ILE A 5 6.73 6.01 6.39
CA ILE A 5 5.63 5.15 6.82
C ILE A 5 4.56 5.09 5.74
N LEU A 6 4.18 6.24 5.17
CA LEU A 6 3.21 6.30 4.09
C LEU A 6 3.67 5.49 2.86
N LEU A 7 4.92 5.67 2.42
CA LEU A 7 5.52 4.93 1.30
C LEU A 7 5.61 3.42 1.60
N CYS A 8 5.95 3.04 2.83
CA CYS A 8 5.98 1.65 3.26
C CYS A 8 4.59 1.01 3.13
N LEU A 9 3.55 1.70 3.63
CA LEU A 9 2.17 1.22 3.51
C LEU A 9 1.68 1.15 2.07
N PHE A 10 2.05 2.11 1.22
CA PHE A 10 1.77 2.06 -0.22
C PHE A 10 2.41 0.83 -0.88
N ASN A 11 3.67 0.54 -0.56
CA ASN A 11 4.36 -0.63 -1.09
C ASN A 11 3.83 -1.96 -0.55
N LEU A 12 3.05 -1.96 0.53
CA LEU A 12 2.37 -3.15 1.06
C LEU A 12 1.04 -3.44 0.36
N LEU A 13 0.52 -2.54 -0.48
CA LEU A 13 -0.73 -2.76 -1.18
C LEU A 13 -0.61 -3.94 -2.16
N PRO A 14 -1.59 -4.87 -2.19
CA PRO A 14 -1.51 -6.08 -3.00
C PRO A 14 -1.93 -5.85 -4.46
N PHE A 15 -1.79 -4.65 -5.01
CA PHE A 15 -2.20 -4.33 -6.39
C PHE A 15 -1.00 -3.82 -7.19
N PRO A 16 -0.82 -4.19 -8.47
CA PRO A 16 0.26 -3.62 -9.27
C PRO A 16 0.09 -2.09 -9.38
N PRO A 17 1.17 -1.30 -9.47
CA PRO A 17 2.58 -1.70 -9.57
C PRO A 17 3.33 -1.83 -8.23
N PHE A 18 2.63 -1.78 -7.09
CA PHE A 18 3.26 -1.77 -5.77
C PHE A 18 3.95 -3.10 -5.44
N ASP A 19 5.02 -3.07 -4.64
CA ASP A 19 5.84 -4.25 -4.38
C ASP A 19 5.09 -5.39 -3.68
N GLY A 20 4.09 -5.07 -2.86
CA GLY A 20 3.21 -6.03 -2.19
C GLY A 20 2.45 -6.92 -3.15
N SER A 21 2.14 -6.44 -4.37
CA SER A 21 1.50 -7.26 -5.39
C SER A 21 2.41 -8.38 -5.89
N LYS A 22 3.73 -8.16 -5.92
CA LYS A 22 4.72 -9.19 -6.30
C LYS A 22 4.83 -10.25 -5.22
N ILE A 23 4.88 -9.83 -3.95
CA ILE A 23 4.91 -10.76 -2.81
C ILE A 23 3.68 -11.67 -2.83
N VAL A 24 2.49 -11.09 -3.01
CA VAL A 24 1.24 -11.85 -3.07
C VAL A 24 1.20 -12.75 -4.31
N TYR A 25 1.71 -12.27 -5.45
CA TYR A 25 1.82 -13.07 -6.66
C TYR A 25 2.74 -14.27 -6.49
N ASP A 26 3.89 -14.13 -5.83
CA ASP A 26 4.84 -15.22 -5.60
C ASP A 26 4.24 -16.29 -4.68
N LEU A 27 3.41 -15.89 -3.71
CA LEU A 27 2.69 -16.82 -2.83
C LEU A 27 1.52 -17.52 -3.55
N PHE A 28 0.82 -16.82 -4.44
CA PHE A 28 -0.41 -17.29 -5.07
C PHE A 28 -0.47 -16.99 -6.58
N PRO A 29 0.45 -17.56 -7.40
CA PRO A 29 0.62 -17.13 -8.78
C PRO A 29 -0.60 -17.44 -9.66
N LYS A 30 -1.28 -18.58 -9.44
CA LYS A 30 -2.41 -19.00 -10.27
C LYS A 30 -3.62 -18.08 -10.14
N GLN A 31 -3.86 -17.56 -8.94
CA GLN A 31 -5.01 -16.72 -8.62
C GLN A 31 -4.76 -15.25 -8.96
N TRP A 32 -3.49 -14.80 -8.90
CA TRP A 32 -3.14 -13.38 -9.01
C TRP A 32 -2.64 -12.95 -10.39
N THR A 33 -2.44 -13.87 -11.32
CA THR A 33 -2.09 -13.55 -12.72
C THR A 33 -3.05 -12.54 -13.37
N GLY A 34 -4.36 -12.67 -13.14
CA GLY A 34 -5.36 -11.74 -13.67
C GLY A 34 -5.23 -10.33 -13.08
N ILE A 35 -4.91 -10.23 -11.80
CA ILE A 35 -4.76 -8.95 -11.09
C ILE A 35 -3.47 -8.25 -11.52
N MET A 36 -2.38 -9.00 -11.72
CA MET A 36 -1.11 -8.47 -12.20
C MET A 36 -1.22 -7.83 -13.61
N ARG A 37 -2.22 -8.22 -14.40
CA ARG A 37 -2.51 -7.62 -15.71
C ARG A 37 -3.23 -6.26 -15.64
N MET A 38 -3.71 -5.82 -14.48
CA MET A 38 -4.34 -4.50 -14.32
C MET A 38 -3.36 -3.35 -14.61
N GLY A 39 -2.05 -3.57 -14.47
CA GLY A 39 -1.02 -2.60 -14.83
C GLY A 39 -1.28 -1.23 -14.19
N ILE A 40 -1.36 -0.17 -15.01
CA ILE A 40 -1.52 1.21 -14.54
C ILE A 40 -2.87 1.48 -13.87
N PHE A 41 -3.91 0.68 -14.13
CA PHE A 41 -5.19 0.83 -13.44
C PHE A 41 -5.07 0.52 -11.93
N GLY A 42 -4.16 -0.38 -11.55
CA GLY A 42 -3.89 -0.66 -10.15
C GLY A 42 -3.21 0.51 -9.42
N LEU A 43 -2.48 1.39 -10.13
CA LEU A 43 -1.96 2.64 -9.56
C LEU A 43 -3.11 3.56 -9.12
N PHE A 44 -4.10 3.77 -9.99
CA PHE A 44 -5.26 4.62 -9.68
C PHE A 44 -6.08 4.05 -8.51
N LEU A 45 -6.28 2.73 -8.49
CA LEU A 45 -6.94 2.05 -7.37
C LEU A 45 -6.12 2.20 -6.09
N GLY A 46 -4.80 2.07 -6.14
CA GLY A 46 -3.93 2.25 -4.99
C GLY A 46 -3.97 3.67 -4.44
N ILE A 47 -3.96 4.70 -5.29
CA ILE A 47 -4.12 6.10 -4.86
C ILE A 47 -5.49 6.32 -4.21
N PHE A 48 -6.55 5.74 -4.78
CA PHE A 48 -7.89 5.82 -4.20
C PHE A 48 -7.94 5.16 -2.81
N VAL A 49 -7.46 3.93 -2.70
CA VAL A 49 -7.37 3.21 -1.41
C VAL A 49 -6.52 3.98 -0.41
N ALA A 50 -5.39 4.54 -0.85
CA ALA A 50 -4.52 5.31 0.01
C ALA A 50 -5.18 6.56 0.60
N TYR A 51 -5.94 7.28 -0.22
CA TYR A 51 -6.65 8.47 0.22
C TYR A 51 -7.66 8.15 1.34
N PHE A 52 -8.39 7.04 1.23
CA PHE A 52 -9.41 6.67 2.22
C PHE A 52 -8.85 5.94 3.45
N PHE A 53 -7.86 5.06 3.27
CA PHE A 53 -7.45 4.12 4.32
C PHE A 53 -6.04 4.38 4.87
N LEU A 54 -5.10 4.84 4.06
CA LEU A 54 -3.71 4.96 4.50
C LEU A 54 -3.47 6.18 5.38
N GLY A 55 -4.27 7.25 5.26
CA GLY A 55 -4.15 8.45 6.11
C GLY A 55 -4.24 8.13 7.62
N PRO A 56 -5.38 7.56 8.10
CA PRO A 56 -5.54 7.17 9.51
C PRO A 56 -4.48 6.18 9.98
N LEU A 57 -4.13 5.21 9.12
CA LEU A 57 -3.15 4.16 9.44
C LEU A 57 -1.74 4.73 9.60
N THR A 58 -1.35 5.66 8.72
CA THR A 58 -0.05 6.35 8.78
C THR A 58 0.06 7.17 10.06
N ASN A 59 -1.00 7.88 10.45
CA ASN A 59 -1.02 8.64 11.71
C ASN A 59 -0.91 7.74 12.94
N LEU A 60 -1.61 6.60 12.94
CA LEU A 60 -1.52 5.63 14.03
C LEU A 60 -0.09 5.09 14.17
N LEU A 61 0.51 4.64 13.07
CA LEU A 61 1.89 4.13 13.08
C LEU A 61 2.90 5.23 13.44
N PHE A 62 2.71 6.44 12.93
CA PHE A 62 3.56 7.57 13.27
C PHE A 62 3.48 7.88 14.78
N LYS A 63 2.28 7.87 15.36
CA LYS A 63 2.10 8.05 16.81
C LYS A 63 2.72 6.93 17.63
N LEU A 64 2.66 5.69 17.17
CA LEU A 64 3.31 4.57 17.86
C LEU A 64 4.84 4.64 17.80
N ILE A 65 5.40 5.01 16.65
CA ILE A 65 6.85 5.02 16.43
C ILE A 65 7.51 6.29 17.00
N VAL A 66 6.86 7.44 16.87
CA VAL A 66 7.43 8.75 17.23
C VAL A 66 6.84 9.31 18.53
N GLY A 67 5.67 8.84 18.95
CA GLY A 67 4.97 9.33 20.15
C GLY A 67 4.16 10.62 19.96
N GLY A 68 4.21 11.23 18.76
CA GLY A 68 3.46 12.44 18.41
C GLY A 68 2.40 12.18 17.34
N SER A 69 1.44 13.09 17.18
CA SER A 69 0.52 13.08 16.04
C SER A 69 1.01 14.08 14.99
N TYR A 70 0.95 13.71 13.71
CA TYR A 70 1.24 14.64 12.60
C TYR A 70 0.07 15.59 12.32
N PHE A 71 -1.12 15.27 12.83
CA PHE A 71 -2.34 16.08 12.79
C PHE A 71 -2.75 16.49 14.21
#